data_AF-A0A759BNU7-F1
#
_entry.id   AF-A0A759BNU7-F1
#
_cell.length_a   1.000
_cell.length_b   1.000
_cell.length_c   1.000
_cell.angle_alpha   90.00
_cell.angle_beta   90.00
_cell.angle_gamma   90.00
#
_symmetry.space_group_name_H-M   'P 1'
#
loop_
_entity.id
_entity.type
_entity.pdbx_description
1 polymer ?
#
loop_
_entity_poly.entity_id
_entity_poly.type
_entity_poly.pdbx_seq_one_letter_code
_entity_poly.pdbx_strand_id
1 'polypeptide(L)' 'MKREFSAKASLNRNIKFWFEQCGLSKERVIHCIDNWYDLAYPPSEQEKAKKEAIEKLIK' A
#
# COMPACT_ATOMS: atom_id res chain seq x y z
N MET A 1 -19.97 5.54 5.89
CA MET A 1 -18.59 5.94 5.49
C MET A 1 -18.47 5.76 3.99
N LYS A 2 -18.30 6.83 3.19
CA LYS A 2 -18.10 6.69 1.74
C LYS A 2 -16.81 5.89 1.53
N ARG A 3 -16.89 4.75 0.84
CA ARG A 3 -15.68 4.00 0.44
C ARG A 3 -14.91 4.88 -0.55
N GLU A 4 -13.69 5.24 -0.20
CA GLU A 4 -12.78 5.90 -1.12
C GLU A 4 -12.18 4.84 -2.05
N PHE A 5 -12.42 5.02 -3.35
CA PHE A 5 -11.88 4.16 -4.40
C PHE A 5 -10.67 4.86 -5.02
N SER A 6 -9.54 4.81 -4.31
CA SER A 6 -8.24 5.28 -4.77
C SER A 6 -7.18 4.20 -4.57
N ALA A 7 -6.12 4.23 -5.37
CA ALA A 7 -4.96 3.34 -5.25
C ALA A 7 -4.39 3.41 -3.83
N LYS A 8 -4.33 4.63 -3.27
CA LYS A 8 -3.91 4.89 -1.89
C LYS A 8 -4.80 4.18 -0.87
N ALA A 9 -6.12 4.32 -0.98
CA ALA A 9 -7.03 3.65 -0.07
C ALA A 9 -6.95 2.11 -0.19
N SER A 10 -6.74 1.59 -1.40
CA SER A 10 -6.53 0.15 -1.66
C SER A 10 -5.24 -0.35 -1.02
N LEU A 11 -4.11 0.30 -1.33
CA LEU A 11 -2.80 -0.03 -0.78
C LEU A 11 -2.79 0.04 0.75
N ASN A 12 -3.42 1.05 1.37
CA ASN A 12 -3.51 1.14 2.83
C ASN A 12 -4.25 -0.05 3.47
N ARG A 13 -5.28 -0.60 2.80
CA ARG A 13 -5.96 -1.82 3.28
C ARG A 13 -5.03 -3.03 3.18
N ASN A 14 -4.27 -3.15 2.11
CA ASN A 14 -3.29 -4.22 1.94
C ASN A 14 -2.18 -4.14 3.00
N ILE A 15 -1.64 -2.94 3.25
CA ILE A 15 -0.63 -2.71 4.30
C ILE A 15 -1.17 -3.12 5.66
N LYS A 16 -2.40 -2.69 6.01
CA LYS A 16 -3.05 -3.09 7.26
C LYS A 16 -3.20 -4.61 7.36
N PHE A 17 -3.65 -5.25 6.28
CA PHE A 17 -3.77 -6.71 6.22
C PHE A 17 -2.41 -7.41 6.42
N TRP A 18 -1.36 -6.95 5.75
CA TRP A 18 -0.02 -7.53 5.86
C TRP A 18 0.56 -7.42 7.27
N PHE A 19 0.35 -6.30 7.97
CA PHE A 19 0.76 -6.17 9.36
C PHE A 19 -0.11 -7.01 10.31
N GLU A 20 -1.42 -6.84 10.26
CA GLU A 20 -2.32 -7.36 11.29
C GLU A 20 -2.69 -8.83 11.09
N GLN A 21 -2.86 -9.27 9.85
CA GLN A 21 -3.34 -10.61 9.53
C GLN A 21 -2.20 -11.54 9.11
N CYS A 22 -1.16 -11.01 8.46
CA CYS A 22 0.00 -11.80 8.06
C CYS A 22 1.19 -11.70 9.03
N GLY A 23 1.20 -10.73 9.95
CA GLY A 23 2.30 -10.54 10.90
C GLY A 23 3.65 -10.21 10.24
N LEU A 24 3.62 -9.58 9.05
CA LEU A 24 4.85 -9.28 8.32
C LEU A 24 5.69 -8.21 9.04
N SER A 25 7.01 -8.38 8.98
CA SER A 25 7.94 -7.33 9.42
C SER A 25 7.83 -6.09 8.52
N LYS A 26 8.29 -4.95 9.03
CA LYS A 26 8.32 -3.68 8.30
C LYS A 26 9.07 -3.81 6.96
N GLU A 27 10.20 -4.52 6.94
CA GLU A 27 11.01 -4.75 5.74
C GLU A 27 10.24 -5.58 4.71
N ARG A 28 9.52 -6.61 5.15
CA ARG A 28 8.69 -7.44 4.28
C ARG A 28 7.49 -6.66 3.75
N VAL A 29 6.86 -5.81 4.56
CA VAL A 29 5.79 -4.91 4.11
C VAL A 29 6.29 -3.93 3.06
N ILE A 30 7.45 -3.30 3.26
CA ILE A 30 8.05 -2.39 2.26
C ILE A 30 8.26 -3.13 0.93
N HIS A 31 8.79 -4.36 0.97
CA HIS A 31 8.94 -5.18 -0.24
C HIS A 31 7.59 -5.49 -0.92
N CYS A 32 6.54 -5.78 -0.14
CA CYS A 32 5.19 -5.97 -0.67
C CYS A 32 4.61 -4.69 -1.29
N ILE A 33 4.89 -3.51 -0.73
CA ILE A 33 4.46 -2.21 -1.29
C ILE A 33 5.14 -1.97 -2.63
N ASP A 34 6.45 -2.18 -2.72
CA ASP A 34 7.22 -1.95 -3.95
C ASP A 34 6.70 -2.80 -5.12
N ASN A 35 6.39 -4.07 -4.82
CA ASN A 35 5.83 -5.04 -5.78
C ASN A 35 4.31 -4.98 -5.92
N TRP A 36 3.62 -4.07 -5.20
CA TRP A 36 2.18 -3.97 -5.29
C TRP A 36 1.77 -3.44 -6.66
N TYR A 37 0.77 -4.07 -7.26
CA TYR A 37 0.19 -3.63 -8.52
C TYR A 37 -1.29 -4.00 -8.55
N ASP A 38 -2.12 -3.08 -9.05
CA ASP A 38 -3.56 -3.26 -9.14
C ASP A 38 -4.09 -2.66 -10.45
N LEU A 39 -4.67 -3.51 -11.29
CA LEU A 39 -5.19 -3.15 -12.62
C LEU A 39 -6.34 -2.14 -12.57
N ALA A 40 -6.97 -1.95 -11.41
CA ALA A 40 -8.05 -0.99 -11.25
C ALA A 40 -7.58 0.48 -11.25
N TYR A 41 -6.28 0.74 -11.11
CA TYR A 41 -5.73 2.09 -10.97
C TYR A 41 -4.65 2.40 -12.02
N PRO A 42 -4.55 3.66 -12.48
CA PRO A 42 -3.49 4.05 -13.43
C PRO A 42 -2.10 3.95 -12.76
N PRO A 43 -1.04 3.60 -13.53
CA PRO A 43 0.32 3.44 -12.98
C PRO A 43 0.81 4.65 -12.18
N SER A 44 0.53 5.86 -12.63
CA SER A 44 0.96 7.09 -11.94
C SER A 44 0.33 7.25 -10.55
N GLU A 45 -0.92 6.82 -10.36
CA GLU A 45 -1.59 6.84 -9.07
C GLU A 45 -1.02 5.78 -8.13
N GLN A 46 -0.70 4.60 -8.67
CA GLN A 46 -0.08 3.51 -7.92
C GLN A 46 1.32 3.91 -7.43
N GLU A 47 2.16 4.46 -8.31
CA GLU A 47 3.52 4.90 -7.95
C GLU A 47 3.50 6.01 -6.88
N LYS A 48 2.56 6.96 -6.99
CA LYS A 48 2.35 7.96 -5.94
C LYS A 48 1.95 7.32 -4.61
N ALA A 49 1.02 6.37 -4.64
CA ALA A 49 0.57 5.67 -3.44
C ALA A 49 1.69 4.88 -2.76
N LYS A 50 2.52 4.16 -3.55
CA LYS A 50 3.69 3.42 -3.06
C LYS A 50 4.68 4.34 -2.36
N LYS A 51 5.06 5.44 -3.03
CA LYS A 51 6.01 6.42 -2.49
C LYS A 51 5.54 6.99 -1.15
N GLU A 52 4.29 7.46 -1.09
CA GLU A 52 3.71 7.99 0.15
C GLU A 52 3.65 6.94 1.27
N ALA A 53 3.38 5.67 0.94
CA ALA A 53 3.33 4.60 1.92
C ALA A 53 4.72 4.26 2.49
N ILE A 54 5.74 4.14 1.62
CA ILE A 54 7.12 3.86 2.02
C ILE A 54 7.68 5.02 2.87
N GLU A 55 7.46 6.27 2.45
CA GLU A 55 7.91 7.45 3.22
C GLU A 55 7.33 7.49 4.64
N LYS A 56 6.08 7.06 4.82
CA LYS A 56 5.45 6.97 6.15
C LYS A 56 6.01 5.84 7.00
N LEU A 57 6.42 4.74 6.38
CA LEU A 57 6.98 3.61 7.10
C LEU A 57 8.42 3.90 7.51
N ILE A 58 9.22 4.59 6.70
CA ILE A 58 10.62 4.86 7.01
C ILE A 58 10.80 5.90 8.13
N LYS A 59 9.90 6.88 8.21
CA LYS A 59 9.86 7.85 9.33
C LYS A 59 9.51 7.18 10.65
#